data_AF-A0A136NMM1-F1
#
_entry.id   AF-A0A136NMM1-F1
#
_cell.length_a   1.000
_cell.length_b   1.000
_cell.length_c   1.000
_cell.angle_alpha   90.00
_cell.angle_beta   90.00
_cell.angle_gamma   90.00
#
_symmetry.space_group_name_H-M   'P 1'
#
loop_
_entity.id
_entity.type
_entity.pdbx_description
1 polymer ?
#
loop_
_entity_poly.entity_id
_entity_poly.type
_entity_poly.pdbx_seq_one_letter_code
_entity_poly.pdbx_strand_id
1 'polypeptide(L)'
;MLNSPLKISKIDAGNYLKGLMLLIRKDHEVTEAEKSLLKRIGKSLGFEQEFCENTIDQILNNKFVEDTPPVFKEKELAVKFIKDGLAVIFSDDKIHPAEENWLIAAAEKNDIDIINFYELKKNIQLCAIIL
;
A
#
# COMPACT_ATOMS: atom_id res chain seq x y z
N MET A 1 -18.63 12.14 -12.57
CA MET A 1 -17.59 11.97 -13.60
C MET A 1 -17.01 10.57 -13.42
N LEU A 2 -17.14 9.72 -14.44
CA LEU A 2 -16.60 8.35 -14.41
C LEU A 2 -15.08 8.45 -14.59
N ASN A 3 -14.33 8.18 -13.52
CA ASN A 3 -12.88 8.09 -13.59
C ASN A 3 -12.51 6.89 -14.47
N SER A 4 -11.87 7.16 -15.60
CA SER A 4 -11.20 6.13 -16.41
C SER A 4 -10.30 5.29 -15.50
N PRO A 5 -10.27 3.94 -15.63
CA PRO A 5 -9.37 3.13 -14.83
C PRO A 5 -7.92 3.59 -15.09
N LEU A 6 -7.20 3.88 -14.01
CA LEU A 6 -5.81 4.32 -14.07
C LEU A 6 -5.01 3.27 -14.86
N LYS A 7 -4.42 3.67 -15.99
CA LYS A 7 -3.66 2.76 -16.86
C LYS A 7 -2.31 2.48 -16.23
N ILE A 8 -2.18 1.31 -15.60
CA ILE A 8 -0.95 0.88 -14.93
C ILE A 8 -0.14 -0.07 -15.83
N SER A 9 1.18 0.07 -15.84
CA SER A 9 2.07 -0.89 -16.50
C SER A 9 2.21 -2.17 -15.67
N LYS A 10 2.60 -3.29 -16.29
CA LYS A 10 2.84 -4.53 -15.54
C LYS A 10 3.95 -4.37 -14.49
N ILE A 11 4.97 -3.59 -14.80
CA ILE A 11 6.09 -3.30 -13.90
C ILE A 11 5.59 -2.48 -12.70
N ASP A 12 4.83 -1.42 -12.96
CA ASP A 12 4.26 -0.59 -11.91
C ASP A 12 3.28 -1.38 -11.03
N ALA A 13 2.45 -2.25 -11.62
CA ALA A 13 1.54 -3.11 -10.87
C ALA A 13 2.29 -4.06 -9.93
N GLY A 14 3.39 -4.66 -10.40
CA GLY A 14 4.27 -5.49 -9.58
C GLY A 14 4.92 -4.70 -8.44
N ASN A 15 5.47 -3.52 -8.74
CA ASN A 15 6.08 -2.64 -7.74
C ASN A 15 5.06 -2.14 -6.72
N TYR A 16 3.84 -1.86 -7.15
CA TYR A 16 2.73 -1.44 -6.30
C TYR A 16 2.38 -2.52 -5.29
N LEU A 17 2.12 -3.74 -5.77
CA LEU A 17 1.77 -4.85 -4.89
C LEU A 17 2.94 -5.18 -3.96
N LYS A 18 4.19 -5.25 -4.47
CA LYS A 18 5.39 -5.46 -3.65
C LYS A 18 5.49 -4.39 -2.55
N GLY A 19 5.29 -3.12 -2.87
CA GLY A 19 5.37 -2.01 -1.92
C GLY A 19 4.37 -2.13 -0.78
N LEU A 20 3.16 -2.64 -1.05
CA LEU A 20 2.15 -2.91 -0.03
C LEU A 20 2.46 -4.18 0.78
N MET A 21 3.03 -5.21 0.16
CA MET A 21 3.50 -6.41 0.88
C MET A 21 4.63 -6.06 1.87
N LEU A 22 5.52 -5.15 1.46
CA LEU A 22 6.58 -4.63 2.32
C LEU A 22 6.07 -3.67 3.41
N LEU A 23 4.90 -3.07 3.23
CA LEU A 23 4.24 -2.23 4.24
C LEU A 23 3.71 -3.10 5.39
N ILE A 24 2.88 -4.10 5.08
CA ILE A 24 2.24 -4.97 6.08
C ILE A 24 3.22 -5.89 6.84
N ARG A 25 4.51 -5.88 6.49
CA ARG A 25 5.53 -6.66 7.22
C ARG A 25 6.30 -5.83 8.23
N LYS A 26 6.09 -4.52 8.31
CA LYS A 26 6.97 -3.61 9.07
C LYS A 26 6.87 -3.79 10.57
N ASP A 27 5.71 -4.13 11.07
CA ASP A 27 5.42 -4.42 12.47
C ASP A 27 5.55 -5.92 12.82
N HIS A 28 5.84 -6.77 11.83
CA HIS A 28 5.97 -8.23 11.92
C HIS A 28 4.67 -8.98 12.26
N GLU A 29 3.52 -8.35 12.07
CA GLU A 29 2.20 -8.95 12.25
C GLU A 29 1.37 -8.66 10.98
N VAL A 30 0.57 -9.61 10.51
CA VAL A 30 -0.31 -9.39 9.35
C VAL A 30 -1.71 -9.82 9.73
N THR A 31 -2.60 -8.86 9.94
CA THR A 31 -3.99 -9.08 10.34
C THR A 31 -4.86 -9.52 9.16
N GLU A 32 -5.96 -10.22 9.43
CA GLU A 32 -6.88 -10.64 8.37
C GLU A 32 -7.53 -9.46 7.61
N ALA A 33 -7.67 -8.29 8.26
CA ALA A 33 -8.17 -7.08 7.64
C ALA A 33 -7.22 -6.57 6.55
N GLU A 34 -5.93 -6.51 6.85
CA GLU A 34 -4.88 -6.13 5.89
C GLU A 34 -4.79 -7.14 4.75
N LYS A 35 -4.82 -8.45 5.05
CA LYS A 35 -4.83 -9.50 4.01
C LYS A 35 -5.99 -9.33 3.05
N SER A 36 -7.19 -9.11 3.60
CA SER A 36 -8.41 -8.91 2.80
C SER A 36 -8.28 -7.70 1.87
N LEU A 37 -7.74 -6.59 2.39
CA LEU A 37 -7.54 -5.38 1.60
C LEU A 37 -6.48 -5.56 0.51
N LEU A 38 -5.33 -6.17 0.84
CA LEU A 38 -4.27 -6.47 -0.12
C LEU A 38 -4.75 -7.40 -1.23
N LYS A 39 -5.54 -8.44 -0.91
CA LYS A 39 -6.14 -9.33 -1.93
C LYS A 39 -7.07 -8.54 -2.87
N ARG A 40 -7.88 -7.63 -2.33
CA ARG A 40 -8.76 -6.77 -3.13
C ARG A 40 -7.97 -5.83 -4.04
N ILE A 41 -6.90 -5.22 -3.53
CA ILE A 41 -6.01 -4.36 -4.31
C ILE A 41 -5.30 -5.18 -5.40
N GLY A 42 -4.70 -6.31 -5.05
CA GLY A 42 -4.01 -7.20 -6.00
C GLY A 42 -4.91 -7.64 -7.15
N LYS A 43 -6.17 -8.03 -6.85
CA LYS A 43 -7.17 -8.32 -7.87
C LYS A 43 -7.44 -7.12 -8.79
N SER A 44 -7.54 -5.91 -8.24
CA SER A 44 -7.74 -4.69 -9.04
C SER A 44 -6.55 -4.34 -9.94
N LEU A 45 -5.35 -4.81 -9.58
CA LEU A 45 -4.12 -4.69 -10.36
C LEU A 45 -3.96 -5.82 -11.40
N GLY A 46 -4.87 -6.80 -11.42
CA GLY A 46 -4.86 -7.93 -12.36
C GLY A 46 -4.08 -9.16 -11.89
N PHE A 47 -3.80 -9.29 -10.59
CA PHE A 47 -3.19 -10.50 -10.01
C PHE A 47 -4.24 -11.52 -9.59
N GLU A 48 -3.90 -12.80 -9.72
CA GLU A 48 -4.71 -13.91 -9.24
C GLU A 48 -4.79 -13.93 -7.72
N GLN A 49 -5.95 -14.30 -7.19
CA GLN A 49 -6.18 -14.30 -5.74
C GLN A 49 -5.21 -15.24 -5.00
N GLU A 50 -4.99 -16.45 -5.56
CA GLU A 50 -4.07 -17.43 -5.00
C GLU A 50 -2.62 -16.91 -4.97
N PHE A 51 -2.22 -16.15 -5.99
CA PHE A 51 -0.90 -15.50 -6.00
C PHE A 51 -0.77 -14.48 -4.86
N CYS A 52 -1.78 -13.64 -4.65
CA CYS A 52 -1.78 -12.67 -3.56
C CYS A 52 -1.72 -13.36 -2.20
N GLU A 53 -2.53 -14.39 -1.99
CA GLU A 53 -2.57 -15.17 -0.74
C GLU A 53 -1.22 -15.81 -0.41
N ASN A 54 -0.65 -16.55 -1.37
CA ASN A 54 0.67 -17.17 -1.20
C ASN A 54 1.77 -16.15 -0.92
N THR A 55 1.71 -14.97 -1.57
CA THR A 55 2.72 -13.92 -1.36
C THR A 55 2.61 -13.31 0.04
N ILE A 56 1.39 -13.05 0.51
CA ILE A 56 1.12 -12.53 1.86
C ILE A 56 1.67 -13.49 2.92
N ASP A 57 1.38 -14.79 2.80
CA ASP A 57 1.82 -15.78 3.79
C ASP A 57 3.35 -15.95 3.83
N GLN A 58 4.03 -15.66 2.72
CA GLN A 58 5.48 -15.78 2.62
C GLN A 58 6.24 -14.50 2.98
N ILE A 59 5.63 -13.32 2.94
CA ILE A 59 6.35 -12.04 2.99
C ILE A 59 7.10 -11.80 4.30
N LEU A 60 6.53 -12.26 5.43
CA LEU A 60 7.15 -12.17 6.76
C LEU A 60 8.45 -12.97 6.85
N ASN A 61 8.53 -14.09 6.16
CA ASN A 61 9.66 -15.02 6.23
C ASN A 61 10.67 -14.84 5.08
N ASN A 62 10.32 -14.05 4.07
CA ASN A 62 11.14 -13.87 2.88
C ASN A 62 12.22 -12.80 3.06
N LYS A 63 13.41 -13.26 3.42
CA LYS A 63 14.63 -12.43 3.61
C LYS A 63 15.28 -11.95 2.31
N PHE A 64 14.83 -12.46 1.16
CA PHE A 64 15.42 -12.12 -0.15
C PHE A 64 14.75 -10.89 -0.79
N VAL A 65 13.65 -10.39 -0.20
CA VAL A 65 12.98 -9.19 -0.69
C VAL A 65 13.65 -7.95 -0.11
N GLU A 66 14.22 -7.13 -1.00
CA GLU A 66 14.77 -5.84 -0.67
C GLU A 66 13.68 -4.87 -0.16
N ASP A 67 13.92 -4.26 1.01
CA ASP A 67 13.06 -3.25 1.64
C ASP A 67 13.24 -1.86 1.00
N THR A 68 12.92 -1.75 -0.29
CA THR A 68 12.93 -0.48 -1.02
C THR A 68 11.52 0.02 -1.30
N PRO A 69 11.16 1.26 -0.88
CA PRO A 69 9.89 1.86 -1.27
C PRO A 69 9.79 1.99 -2.79
N PRO A 70 8.61 1.73 -3.38
CA PRO A 70 8.43 1.80 -4.82
C PRO A 70 8.55 3.25 -5.33
N VAL A 71 9.07 3.40 -6.54
CA VAL A 71 9.07 4.67 -7.28
C VAL A 71 8.22 4.46 -8.52
N PHE A 72 7.26 5.35 -8.74
CA PHE A 72 6.34 5.30 -9.87
C PHE A 72 6.68 6.40 -10.86
N LYS A 73 6.45 6.11 -12.13
CA LYS A 73 6.63 7.12 -13.19
C LYS A 73 5.59 8.24 -13.10
N GLU A 74 4.35 7.87 -12.80
CA GLU A 74 3.22 8.80 -12.79
C GLU A 74 2.88 9.20 -11.35
N LYS A 75 2.85 10.51 -11.08
CA LYS A 75 2.56 11.05 -9.74
C LYS A 75 1.19 10.61 -9.22
N GLU A 76 0.20 10.48 -10.10
CA GLU A 76 -1.14 10.00 -9.76
C GLU A 76 -1.12 8.57 -9.19
N LEU A 77 -0.25 7.71 -9.72
CA LEU A 77 -0.10 6.34 -9.23
C LEU A 77 0.57 6.33 -7.85
N ALA A 78 1.59 7.17 -7.63
CA ALA A 78 2.21 7.32 -6.32
C ALA A 78 1.22 7.81 -5.27
N VAL A 79 0.40 8.82 -5.58
CA VAL A 79 -0.65 9.31 -4.69
C VAL A 79 -1.67 8.21 -4.40
N LYS A 80 -2.05 7.42 -5.40
CA LYS A 80 -2.95 6.29 -5.20
C LYS A 80 -2.31 5.22 -4.29
N PHE A 81 -1.04 4.90 -4.50
CA PHE A 81 -0.28 3.98 -3.65
C PHE A 81 -0.30 4.41 -2.19
N ILE A 82 -0.03 5.69 -1.91
CA ILE A 82 -0.05 6.23 -0.55
C ILE A 82 -1.46 6.13 0.06
N LYS A 83 -2.52 6.46 -0.69
CA LYS A 83 -3.90 6.34 -0.20
C LYS A 83 -4.28 4.89 0.13
N ASP A 84 -3.95 3.95 -0.76
CA ASP A 84 -4.22 2.54 -0.53
C ASP A 84 -3.40 2.00 0.64
N GLY A 85 -2.13 2.39 0.77
CA GLY A 85 -1.30 2.05 1.93
C GLY A 85 -1.84 2.60 3.25
N LEU A 86 -2.30 3.85 3.26
CA LEU A 86 -2.99 4.44 4.42
C LEU A 86 -4.25 3.66 4.78
N ALA A 87 -5.02 3.22 3.78
CA ALA A 87 -6.20 2.39 4.03
C ALA A 87 -5.86 1.00 4.59
N VAL A 88 -4.68 0.45 4.26
CA VAL A 88 -4.17 -0.81 4.83
C VAL A 88 -3.83 -0.63 6.31
N ILE A 89 -3.01 0.36 6.66
CA ILE A 89 -2.58 0.56 8.06
C ILE A 89 -3.68 1.11 8.99
N PHE A 90 -4.83 1.51 8.42
CA PHE A 90 -6.03 1.88 9.16
C PHE A 90 -7.10 0.78 9.13
N SER A 91 -6.78 -0.39 8.58
CA SER A 91 -7.74 -1.49 8.49
C SER A 91 -7.92 -2.25 9.81
N ASP A 92 -7.00 -2.05 10.76
CA ASP A 92 -7.11 -2.48 12.13
C ASP A 92 -7.12 -1.27 13.11
N ASP A 93 -7.22 -1.56 14.41
CA ASP A 93 -7.33 -0.54 15.45
C ASP A 93 -5.97 0.08 15.85
N LYS A 94 -4.87 -0.23 15.16
CA LYS A 94 -3.51 0.16 15.59
C LYS A 94 -2.64 0.62 14.43
N ILE A 95 -2.30 1.90 14.44
CA ILE A 95 -1.30 2.44 13.52
C ILE A 95 0.10 2.16 14.09
N HIS A 96 0.90 1.36 13.41
CA HIS A 96 2.27 1.11 13.83
C HIS A 96 3.23 2.18 13.24
N PRO A 97 4.11 2.80 14.06
CA PRO A 97 5.03 3.83 13.57
C PRO A 97 5.94 3.37 12.42
N ALA A 98 6.28 2.07 12.37
CA ALA A 98 7.13 1.50 11.33
C ALA A 98 6.45 1.52 9.94
N GLU A 99 5.14 1.35 9.91
CA GLU A 99 4.35 1.38 8.68
C GLU A 99 4.14 2.80 8.18
N GLU A 100 3.84 3.74 9.09
CA GLU A 100 3.73 5.15 8.75
C GLU A 100 5.06 5.68 8.21
N ASN A 101 6.18 5.35 8.86
CA ASN A 101 7.52 5.73 8.38
C ASN A 101 7.82 5.14 7.00
N TRP A 102 7.33 3.93 6.69
CA TRP A 102 7.46 3.35 5.35
C TRP A 102 6.68 4.16 4.30
N LEU A 103 5.45 4.57 4.61
CA LEU A 103 4.64 5.37 3.70
C LEU A 103 5.20 6.79 3.52
N ILE A 104 5.76 7.39 4.57
CA ILE A 104 6.48 8.67 4.47
C ILE A 104 7.70 8.51 3.54
N ALA A 105 8.52 7.47 3.73
CA ALA A 105 9.68 7.22 2.87
C ALA A 105 9.26 6.94 1.41
N ALA A 106 8.13 6.27 1.19
CA ALA A 106 7.57 6.08 -0.14
C ALA A 106 7.08 7.41 -0.75
N ALA A 107 6.44 8.28 0.04
CA ALA A 107 5.99 9.60 -0.40
C ALA A 107 7.18 10.47 -0.82
N GLU A 108 8.23 10.53 0.01
CA GLU A 108 9.46 11.27 -0.27
C GLU A 108 10.12 10.82 -1.58
N LYS A 109 10.23 9.50 -1.81
CA LYS A 109 10.80 8.96 -3.05
C LYS A 109 9.98 9.24 -4.32
N ASN A 110 8.74 9.68 -4.17
CA ASN A 110 7.83 10.00 -5.27
C ASN A 110 7.47 11.49 -5.33
N ASP A 111 8.29 12.35 -4.71
CA ASP A 111 8.10 13.81 -4.71
C ASP A 111 6.71 14.25 -4.19
N ILE A 112 6.21 13.52 -3.18
CA ILE A 112 5.05 13.89 -2.38
C ILE A 112 5.59 14.44 -1.06
N ASP A 113 5.44 15.76 -0.85
CA ASP A 113 5.91 16.39 0.37
C ASP A 113 5.07 15.99 1.59
N ILE A 114 5.65 16.24 2.76
CA ILE A 114 5.11 15.85 4.05
C ILE A 114 3.76 16.50 4.37
N ILE A 115 3.49 17.71 3.88
CA ILE A 115 2.21 18.39 4.11
C ILE A 115 1.11 17.65 3.35
N ASN A 116 1.35 17.38 2.05
CA ASN A 116 0.45 16.59 1.23
C ASN A 116 0.22 15.18 1.79
N PHE A 117 1.27 14.53 2.33
CA PHE A 117 1.14 13.23 2.98
C PHE A 117 0.15 13.29 4.17
N TYR A 118 0.30 14.26 5.07
CA TYR A 118 -0.58 14.37 6.24
C TYR A 118 -2.00 14.79 5.88
N GLU A 119 -2.21 15.56 4.81
CA GLU A 119 -3.54 15.84 4.26
C GLU A 119 -4.21 14.55 3.75
N LEU A 120 -3.48 13.72 3.00
CA LEU A 120 -3.96 12.40 2.57
C LEU A 120 -4.30 11.52 3.77
N LYS A 121 -3.41 11.44 4.76
CA LYS A 121 -3.59 10.68 6.00
C LYS A 121 -4.89 11.07 6.70
N LYS A 122 -5.09 12.37 6.93
CA LYS A 122 -6.30 12.90 7.57
C LYS A 122 -7.56 12.52 6.81
N ASN A 123 -7.55 12.64 5.49
CA ASN A 123 -8.71 12.32 4.65
C ASN A 123 -9.09 10.84 4.72
N ILE A 124 -8.10 9.93 4.66
CA ILE A 124 -8.37 8.48 4.73
C ILE A 124 -8.79 8.07 6.15
N GLN A 125 -8.18 8.64 7.19
CA GLN A 125 -8.53 8.35 8.58
C GLN A 125 -9.99 8.74 8.89
N LEU A 126 -10.45 9.89 8.38
CA LEU A 126 -11.85 10.31 8.51
C LEU A 126 -12.82 9.32 7.85
N CYS A 127 -12.45 8.72 6.71
CA CYS A 127 -13.26 7.71 6.06
C CYS A 127 -13.32 6.39 6.84
N ALA A 128 -12.23 6.02 7.54
CA ALA A 128 -12.19 4.80 8.35
C ALA A 128 -13.09 4.88 9.61
N ILE A 129 -13.27 6.08 10.18
CA ILE A 129 -14.07 6.28 11.41
C ILE A 129 -15.59 6.27 11.15
N ILE A 130 -16.03 6.39 9.89
CA ILE A 130 -17.46 6.55 9.52
C ILE A 130 -18.10 5.20 9.09
N LEU A 131 -17.33 4.11 9.07
CA LEU A 131 -17.80 2.75 8.77
C LEU A 131 -17.94 1.92 10.04
#